data_AF-A0A9E3RMW6-F1
#
_entry.id   AF-A0A9E3RMW6-F1
#
_cell.length_a   1.000
_cell.length_b   1.000
_cell.length_c   1.000
_cell.angle_alpha   90.00
_cell.angle_beta   90.00
_cell.angle_gamma   90.00
#
_symmetry.space_group_name_H-M   'P 1'
#
loop_
_entity.id
_entity.type
_entity.pdbx_description
1 polymer ?
#
loop_
_entity_poly.entity_id
_entity_poly.type
_entity_poly.pdbx_seq_one_letter_code
_entity_poly.pdbx_strand_id
1 'polypeptide(L)'
;MGRGSVLKVMAIAAFAGILPLSAYAWGPTSKRAIVGTSFQVLEQSFNNPFKNVNVDYEPDVIRGALANLDVLGGDVPLGSKAEVVNAIGTQIQLLREARKFGAGSYFAFRMGVLAGLVADVCLPYAYENDAASQQTLELIEKDIDEHITGYTYRTRRTRLEYVRNPTLYFTKADELHGDARTLIASDYKRGLGYDGFLKQGGQVFFNDAVQAVSDVWYTVLLPEGDSADIKPSDQALTRYLVDQIEYLLKVKKNVKEAERVYDQFAKQRSTLLGDYERIADAFYATGDKKGRERGVSEWTSALQYSGNERDRILKKLSQHYMSEGNRLFQLASNKDAPNDTLQNALGNFTKALEFDQSNQEAAKMINSTQVAITERDQRLKLAMETVAAGQSVMKKAEIDMTDNQNERALANFRTAIVVFSQVGDEFKEQETSANEGSEEARRMINRIINKVLDEAQDRIDEGDRLVSDNKFDAAVDAYKGVPTVLNVVPDDAPRTQGQQKAKLIELSQNKVKDAETAKRAFEEAEKARKAAAEAAKNAPAGAAPAAPARPAPRR
;
A
#
# COMPACT_ATOMS: atom_id res chain seq x y z
N MET A 1 -55.13 11.43 -8.27
CA MET A 1 -54.73 11.68 -9.68
C MET A 1 -54.22 13.11 -9.75
N GLY A 2 -53.06 13.33 -10.39
CA GLY A 2 -52.48 14.66 -10.58
C GLY A 2 -51.07 14.83 -9.99
N ARG A 3 -50.09 14.15 -10.59
CA ARG A 3 -48.66 14.51 -10.46
C ARG A 3 -48.47 15.90 -11.07
N GLY A 4 -47.95 16.85 -10.29
CA GLY A 4 -47.51 18.16 -10.76
C GLY A 4 -46.08 18.40 -10.31
N SER A 5 -45.20 18.53 -11.29
CA SER A 5 -43.76 18.35 -11.19
C SER A 5 -43.02 19.52 -10.55
N VAL A 6 -41.88 19.16 -9.97
CA VAL A 6 -40.79 19.97 -9.43
C VAL A 6 -40.27 21.00 -10.44
N LEU A 7 -40.11 22.25 -10.02
CA LEU A 7 -39.10 23.14 -10.58
C LEU A 7 -38.47 23.98 -9.45
N LYS A 8 -37.33 23.51 -8.94
CA LYS A 8 -36.42 24.32 -8.12
C LYS A 8 -35.52 25.09 -9.09
N VAL A 9 -35.71 26.39 -9.17
CA VAL A 9 -34.78 27.30 -9.86
C VAL A 9 -33.58 27.51 -8.94
N MET A 10 -32.48 26.80 -9.20
CA MET A 10 -31.15 27.18 -8.67
C MET A 10 -30.62 28.32 -9.52
N ALA A 11 -30.52 29.51 -8.93
CA ALA A 11 -29.74 30.61 -9.48
C ALA A 11 -28.25 30.27 -9.34
N ILE A 12 -27.61 29.88 -10.45
CA ILE A 12 -26.16 29.82 -10.56
C ILE A 12 -25.69 31.25 -10.83
N ALA A 13 -25.20 31.92 -9.79
CA ALA A 13 -24.44 33.14 -9.95
C ALA A 13 -23.07 32.77 -10.54
N ALA A 14 -22.93 32.92 -11.86
CA ALA A 14 -21.66 32.85 -12.55
C ALA A 14 -20.83 34.08 -12.16
N PHE A 15 -19.99 33.95 -11.13
CA PHE A 15 -18.86 34.85 -10.93
C PHE A 15 -17.86 34.58 -12.06
N ALA A 16 -17.95 35.35 -13.14
CA ALA A 16 -16.90 35.46 -14.13
C ALA A 16 -15.71 36.16 -13.47
N GLY A 17 -14.86 35.39 -12.79
CA GLY A 17 -13.55 35.85 -12.39
C GLY A 17 -12.75 36.17 -13.64
N ILE A 18 -12.51 37.46 -13.88
CA ILE A 18 -11.47 37.91 -14.80
C ILE A 18 -10.15 37.48 -14.15
N LEU A 19 -9.67 36.29 -14.48
CA LEU A 19 -8.29 35.92 -14.23
C LEU A 19 -7.46 36.85 -15.13
N PRO A 20 -6.49 37.61 -14.59
CA PRO A 20 -5.53 38.30 -15.43
C PRO A 20 -4.78 37.22 -16.21
N LEU A 21 -5.06 37.11 -17.51
CA LEU A 21 -4.22 36.36 -18.41
C LEU A 21 -2.86 37.06 -18.37
N SER A 22 -1.82 36.34 -17.98
CA SER A 22 -0.45 36.80 -18.12
C SER A 22 -0.21 37.03 -19.60
N ALA A 23 -0.38 38.27 -20.07
CA ALA A 23 -0.09 38.64 -21.45
C ALA A 23 1.41 38.47 -21.67
N TYR A 24 1.79 37.56 -22.57
CA TYR A 24 3.17 37.32 -22.94
C TYR A 24 3.44 38.05 -24.24
N ALA A 25 4.43 38.94 -24.28
CA ALA A 25 4.66 39.75 -25.46
C ALA A 25 4.82 38.96 -26.78
N TRP A 26 5.28 37.71 -26.73
CA TRP A 26 5.21 36.82 -27.89
C TRP A 26 4.20 35.69 -27.69
N GLY A 27 3.45 35.38 -28.75
CA GLY A 27 2.58 34.21 -28.78
C GLY A 27 3.35 32.88 -28.70
N PRO A 28 2.68 31.77 -28.32
CA PRO A 28 3.33 30.48 -28.09
C PRO A 28 4.06 29.91 -29.31
N THR A 29 3.59 30.20 -30.53
CA THR A 29 4.23 29.71 -31.75
C THR A 29 5.52 30.49 -32.01
N SER A 30 5.47 31.81 -31.84
CA SER A 30 6.64 32.68 -31.93
C SER A 30 7.71 32.36 -30.89
N LYS A 31 7.33 32.14 -29.63
CA LYS A 31 8.30 31.73 -28.60
C LYS A 31 9.02 30.43 -28.97
N ARG A 32 8.30 29.43 -29.49
CA ARG A 32 8.93 28.19 -29.97
C ARG A 32 9.87 28.44 -31.14
N ALA A 33 9.47 29.28 -32.10
CA ALA A 33 10.29 29.60 -33.26
C ALA A 33 11.57 30.35 -32.86
N ILE A 34 11.47 31.33 -31.95
CA ILE A 34 12.61 32.09 -31.41
C ILE A 34 13.58 31.12 -30.72
N VAL A 35 13.10 30.34 -29.75
CA VAL A 35 13.93 29.40 -28.98
C VAL A 35 14.56 28.32 -29.88
N GLY A 36 13.78 27.75 -30.80
CA GLY A 36 14.24 26.75 -31.76
C GLY A 36 15.34 27.29 -32.68
N THR A 37 15.19 28.53 -33.15
CA THR A 37 16.20 29.20 -33.97
C THR A 37 17.44 29.54 -33.15
N SER A 38 17.27 29.99 -31.91
CA SER A 38 18.39 30.29 -31.00
C SER A 38 19.24 29.06 -30.69
N PHE A 39 18.68 27.84 -30.70
CA PHE A 39 19.47 26.62 -30.61
C PHE A 39 20.44 26.49 -31.79
N GLN A 40 19.95 26.67 -33.02
CA GLN A 40 20.78 26.55 -34.23
C GLN A 40 21.93 27.55 -34.25
N VAL A 41 21.69 28.77 -33.75
CA VAL A 41 22.73 29.78 -33.60
C VAL A 41 23.76 29.37 -32.54
N LEU A 42 23.28 28.87 -31.40
CA LEU A 42 24.13 28.47 -30.28
C LEU A 42 24.99 27.23 -30.61
N GLU A 43 24.48 26.31 -31.44
CA GLU A 43 25.19 25.10 -31.91
C GLU A 43 26.49 25.43 -32.65
N GLN A 44 26.61 26.64 -33.20
CA GLN A 44 27.87 27.11 -33.82
C GLN A 44 28.99 27.32 -32.80
N SER A 45 28.64 27.58 -31.53
CA SER A 45 29.59 27.87 -30.44
C SER A 45 29.73 26.70 -29.46
N PHE A 46 28.68 25.89 -29.28
CA PHE A 46 28.68 24.75 -28.38
C PHE A 46 28.10 23.53 -29.09
N ASN A 47 28.83 22.41 -29.08
CA ASN A 47 28.28 21.16 -29.59
C ASN A 47 27.17 20.67 -28.63
N ASN A 48 25.92 20.59 -29.10
CA ASN A 48 24.79 20.00 -28.38
C ASN A 48 24.55 20.61 -26.97
N PRO A 49 24.28 21.93 -26.84
CA PRO A 49 24.27 22.64 -25.55
C PRO A 49 23.25 22.12 -24.53
N PHE A 50 22.17 21.47 -24.99
CA PHE A 50 21.10 20.92 -24.15
C PHE A 50 20.87 19.42 -24.38
N LYS A 51 21.84 18.73 -25.00
CA LYS A 51 21.78 17.29 -25.26
C LYS A 51 23.00 16.61 -24.65
N ASN A 52 22.78 15.52 -23.94
CA ASN A 52 23.84 14.60 -23.56
C ASN A 52 23.65 13.25 -24.30
N VAL A 53 24.61 12.34 -24.19
CA VAL A 53 24.63 11.05 -24.91
C VAL A 53 23.32 10.26 -24.78
N ASN A 54 22.59 10.42 -23.68
CA ASN A 54 21.42 9.60 -23.34
C ASN A 54 20.12 10.40 -23.18
N VAL A 55 20.16 11.74 -23.15
CA VAL A 55 19.04 12.59 -22.76
C VAL A 55 19.06 13.90 -23.53
N ASP A 56 17.91 14.21 -24.14
CA ASP A 56 17.63 15.49 -24.79
C ASP A 56 16.81 16.38 -23.86
N TYR A 57 17.33 17.57 -23.53
CA TYR A 57 16.67 18.55 -22.67
C TYR A 57 16.07 19.72 -23.45
N GLU A 58 16.17 19.78 -24.78
CA GLU A 58 15.49 20.81 -25.59
C GLU A 58 13.97 20.89 -25.32
N PRO A 59 13.24 19.78 -25.11
CA PRO A 59 11.83 19.84 -24.73
C PRO A 59 11.60 20.55 -23.39
N ASP A 60 12.53 20.44 -22.44
CA ASP A 60 12.42 21.13 -21.16
C ASP A 60 12.69 22.64 -21.32
N VAL A 61 13.64 23.04 -22.19
CA VAL A 61 13.85 24.46 -22.55
C VAL A 61 12.60 25.05 -23.19
N ILE A 62 12.01 24.36 -24.17
CA ILE A 62 10.77 24.84 -24.82
C ILE A 62 9.63 24.95 -23.81
N ARG A 63 9.49 23.98 -22.89
CA ARG A 63 8.52 24.06 -21.80
C ARG A 63 8.75 25.30 -20.93
N GLY A 64 10.01 25.61 -20.62
CA GLY A 64 10.38 26.79 -19.85
C GLY A 64 10.02 28.10 -20.53
N ALA A 65 10.28 28.23 -21.82
CA ALA A 65 9.97 29.45 -22.57
C ALA A 65 8.47 29.74 -22.67
N LEU A 66 7.64 28.71 -22.52
CA LEU A 66 6.18 28.79 -22.53
C LEU A 66 5.57 28.81 -21.12
N ALA A 67 6.39 28.73 -20.07
CA ALA A 67 5.92 28.71 -18.69
C ALA A 67 5.60 30.14 -18.20
N ASN A 68 4.66 30.22 -17.25
CA ASN A 68 4.34 31.49 -16.60
C ASN A 68 5.54 32.01 -15.81
N LEU A 69 5.71 33.33 -15.80
CA LEU A 69 6.82 34.00 -15.11
C LEU A 69 6.73 33.83 -13.59
N ASP A 70 5.58 33.42 -13.05
CA ASP A 70 5.41 32.99 -11.65
C ASP A 70 6.43 31.91 -11.22
N VAL A 71 6.99 31.14 -12.17
CA VAL A 71 8.05 30.14 -11.89
C VAL A 71 9.37 30.74 -11.40
N LEU A 72 9.55 32.06 -11.54
CA LEU A 72 10.70 32.78 -10.98
C LEU A 72 10.48 33.15 -9.50
N GLY A 73 9.27 32.93 -8.99
CA GLY A 73 8.85 33.25 -7.62
C GLY A 73 8.24 34.65 -7.52
N GLY A 74 7.24 34.81 -6.64
CA GLY A 74 6.50 36.07 -6.47
C GLY A 74 7.30 37.25 -5.93
N ASP A 75 8.56 37.03 -5.53
CA ASP A 75 9.48 38.08 -5.06
C ASP A 75 10.23 38.77 -6.21
N VAL A 76 10.17 38.25 -7.45
CA VAL A 76 10.86 38.86 -8.59
C VAL A 76 9.96 39.95 -9.19
N PRO A 77 10.32 41.23 -9.07
CA PRO A 77 9.52 42.30 -9.65
C PRO A 77 9.61 42.22 -11.18
N LEU A 78 8.46 42.22 -11.84
CA LEU A 78 8.33 42.15 -13.30
C LEU A 78 7.33 43.19 -13.85
N GLY A 79 7.04 44.24 -13.07
CA GLY A 79 6.03 45.24 -13.38
C GLY A 79 6.51 46.34 -14.33
N SER A 80 7.80 46.37 -14.65
CA SER A 80 8.38 47.30 -15.63
C SER A 80 9.52 46.66 -16.42
N LYS A 81 9.82 47.23 -17.59
CA LYS A 81 10.96 46.80 -18.41
C LYS A 81 12.29 46.84 -17.65
N ALA A 82 12.52 47.86 -16.83
CA ALA A 82 13.74 47.99 -16.04
C ALA A 82 13.88 46.86 -15.01
N GLU A 83 12.78 46.50 -14.34
CA GLU A 83 12.75 45.37 -13.41
C GLU A 83 12.99 44.04 -14.12
N VAL A 84 12.38 43.83 -15.30
CA VAL A 84 12.61 42.61 -16.09
C VAL A 84 14.06 42.50 -16.56
N VAL A 85 14.66 43.60 -17.03
CA VAL A 85 16.07 43.60 -17.45
C VAL A 85 17.00 43.28 -16.27
N ASN A 86 16.69 43.78 -15.08
CA ASN A 86 17.40 43.40 -13.86
C ASN A 86 17.19 41.91 -13.50
N ALA A 87 15.96 41.41 -13.65
CA ALA A 87 15.66 40.00 -13.46
C ALA A 87 16.45 39.12 -14.42
N ILE A 88 16.54 39.47 -15.72
CA ILE A 88 17.38 38.79 -16.71
C ILE A 88 18.83 38.74 -16.22
N GLY A 89 19.38 39.85 -15.73
CA GLY A 89 20.74 39.88 -15.17
C GLY A 89 20.94 38.94 -13.98
N THR A 90 19.99 38.96 -13.04
CA THR A 90 20.01 38.09 -11.86
C THR A 90 19.92 36.62 -12.26
N GLN A 91 19.07 36.29 -13.24
CA GLN A 91 18.92 34.93 -13.77
C GLN A 91 20.16 34.45 -14.52
N ILE A 92 20.83 35.32 -15.29
CA ILE A 92 22.10 34.99 -15.93
C ILE A 92 23.12 34.57 -14.87
N GLN A 93 23.32 35.38 -13.82
CA GLN A 93 24.29 35.08 -12.78
C GLN A 93 23.92 33.82 -11.98
N LEU A 94 22.63 33.65 -11.67
CA LEU A 94 22.14 32.46 -10.98
C LEU A 94 22.38 31.19 -11.80
N LEU A 95 22.05 31.20 -13.09
CA LEU A 95 22.20 30.03 -13.95
C LEU A 95 23.67 29.74 -14.27
N ARG A 96 24.52 30.76 -14.38
CA ARG A 96 25.99 30.57 -14.48
C ARG A 96 26.53 29.80 -13.28
N GLU A 97 26.10 30.16 -12.07
CA GLU A 97 26.50 29.44 -10.85
C GLU A 97 25.86 28.05 -10.79
N ALA A 98 24.56 27.94 -11.06
CA ALA A 98 23.82 26.67 -11.03
C ALA A 98 24.38 25.62 -12.00
N ARG A 99 24.90 26.06 -13.17
CA ARG A 99 25.51 25.17 -14.16
C ARG A 99 26.68 24.36 -13.60
N LYS A 100 27.41 24.89 -12.60
CA LYS A 100 28.52 24.18 -11.93
C LYS A 100 28.05 22.88 -11.24
N PHE A 101 26.76 22.79 -10.92
CA PHE A 101 26.12 21.62 -10.32
C PHE A 101 25.57 20.63 -11.37
N GLY A 102 25.60 21.00 -12.65
CA GLY A 102 25.18 20.20 -13.79
C GLY A 102 24.07 20.85 -14.62
N ALA A 103 24.12 20.67 -15.95
CA ALA A 103 23.08 21.10 -16.88
C ALA A 103 22.02 20.00 -17.04
N GLY A 104 21.18 19.83 -16.02
CA GLY A 104 20.07 18.86 -16.02
C GLY A 104 18.74 19.41 -16.55
N SER A 105 17.67 18.64 -16.39
CA SER A 105 16.33 18.96 -16.90
C SER A 105 15.78 20.30 -16.38
N TYR A 106 15.97 20.60 -15.10
CA TYR A 106 15.52 21.87 -14.52
C TYR A 106 16.36 23.07 -14.97
N PHE A 107 17.67 22.88 -15.14
CA PHE A 107 18.55 23.92 -15.68
C PHE A 107 18.10 24.31 -17.10
N ALA A 108 17.84 23.32 -17.95
CA ALA A 108 17.29 23.52 -19.30
C ALA A 108 15.93 24.23 -19.25
N PHE A 109 15.02 23.81 -18.38
CA PHE A 109 13.75 24.50 -18.15
C PHE A 109 13.96 25.99 -17.78
N ARG A 110 14.87 26.30 -16.86
CA ARG A 110 15.15 27.69 -16.47
C ARG A 110 15.85 28.50 -17.57
N MET A 111 16.67 27.88 -18.41
CA MET A 111 17.22 28.51 -19.62
C MET A 111 16.10 28.89 -20.61
N GLY A 112 15.05 28.07 -20.69
CA GLY A 112 13.82 28.38 -21.41
C GLY A 112 13.09 29.59 -20.85
N VAL A 113 12.85 29.61 -19.53
CA VAL A 113 12.19 30.75 -18.86
C VAL A 113 12.96 32.04 -19.11
N LEU A 114 14.30 31.99 -19.01
CA LEU A 114 15.17 33.12 -19.33
C LEU A 114 15.04 33.55 -20.79
N ALA A 115 14.97 32.61 -21.73
CA ALA A 115 14.75 32.93 -23.15
C ALA A 115 13.40 33.62 -23.37
N GLY A 116 12.34 33.19 -22.68
CA GLY A 116 11.03 33.84 -22.71
C GLY A 116 11.10 35.30 -22.27
N LEU A 117 11.72 35.57 -21.11
CA LEU A 117 11.92 36.94 -20.61
C LEU A 117 12.70 37.82 -21.60
N VAL A 118 13.80 37.29 -22.13
CA VAL A 118 14.66 38.02 -23.07
C VAL A 118 13.92 38.32 -24.38
N ALA A 119 13.21 37.34 -24.92
CA ALA A 119 12.40 37.53 -26.11
C ALA A 119 11.34 38.62 -25.87
N ASP A 120 10.62 38.55 -24.75
CA ASP A 120 9.57 39.52 -24.42
C ASP A 120 10.14 40.95 -24.33
N VAL A 121 11.33 41.15 -23.75
CA VAL A 121 12.00 42.49 -23.70
C VAL A 121 12.34 43.05 -25.09
N CYS A 122 12.53 42.18 -26.08
CA CYS A 122 12.85 42.55 -27.46
C CYS A 122 11.63 42.95 -28.30
N LEU A 123 10.39 42.78 -27.82
CA LEU A 123 9.22 43.25 -28.54
C LEU A 123 8.77 44.64 -28.05
N PRO A 124 8.37 45.56 -28.95
CA PRO A 124 7.66 46.77 -28.55
C PRO A 124 6.38 46.43 -27.77
N TYR A 125 5.98 47.29 -26.84
CA TYR A 125 4.77 47.15 -25.99
C TYR A 125 4.78 46.10 -24.88
N ALA A 126 5.75 45.17 -24.85
CA ALA A 126 5.81 44.04 -23.91
C ALA A 126 5.62 44.38 -22.42
N TYR A 127 6.04 45.58 -21.99
CA TYR A 127 6.01 46.01 -20.59
C TYR A 127 5.40 47.40 -20.42
N GLU A 128 4.48 47.78 -21.32
CA GLU A 128 3.71 49.02 -21.21
C GLU A 128 2.45 48.77 -20.37
N ASN A 129 2.20 49.60 -19.36
CA ASN A 129 1.16 49.33 -18.36
C ASN A 129 -0.20 49.96 -18.67
N ASP A 130 -0.35 50.65 -19.79
CA ASP A 130 -1.63 51.25 -20.18
C ASP A 130 -2.51 50.28 -21.00
N ALA A 131 -3.83 50.38 -20.79
CA ALA A 131 -4.80 49.46 -21.40
C ALA A 131 -4.79 49.49 -22.95
N ALA A 132 -4.47 50.63 -23.57
CA ALA A 132 -4.45 50.75 -25.02
C ALA A 132 -3.22 50.06 -25.62
N SER A 133 -2.07 50.17 -24.96
CA SER A 133 -0.86 49.43 -25.30
C SER A 133 -1.04 47.93 -25.17
N GLN A 134 -1.70 47.46 -24.10
CA GLN A 134 -1.98 46.04 -23.91
C GLN A 134 -2.92 45.47 -24.98
N GLN A 135 -3.99 46.20 -25.35
CA GLN A 135 -4.84 45.80 -26.48
C GLN A 135 -4.08 45.75 -27.81
N THR A 136 -3.17 46.70 -28.02
CA THR A 136 -2.35 46.72 -29.24
C THR A 136 -1.37 45.53 -29.23
N LEU A 137 -0.79 45.20 -28.07
CA LEU A 137 0.10 44.06 -27.88
C LEU A 137 -0.61 42.73 -28.19
N GLU A 138 -1.82 42.52 -27.70
CA GLU A 138 -2.60 41.30 -28.01
C GLU A 138 -2.83 41.12 -29.52
N LEU A 139 -3.06 42.21 -30.25
CA LEU A 139 -3.21 42.19 -31.71
C LEU A 139 -1.88 41.87 -32.40
N ILE A 140 -0.78 42.52 -31.96
CA ILE A 140 0.57 42.27 -32.46
C ILE A 140 0.96 40.81 -32.25
N GLU A 141 0.75 40.27 -31.05
CA GLU A 141 1.06 38.89 -30.70
C GLU A 141 0.38 37.91 -31.65
N LYS A 142 -0.93 38.09 -31.85
CA LYS A 142 -1.74 37.24 -32.73
C LYS A 142 -1.26 37.33 -34.18
N ASP A 143 -1.09 38.54 -34.69
CA ASP A 143 -0.70 38.77 -36.08
C ASP A 143 0.71 38.23 -36.36
N ILE A 144 1.66 38.38 -35.43
CA ILE A 144 2.99 37.79 -35.55
C ILE A 144 2.92 36.27 -35.52
N ASP A 145 2.17 35.66 -34.60
CA ASP A 145 2.04 34.19 -34.50
C ASP A 145 1.46 33.57 -35.78
N GLU A 146 0.52 34.25 -36.45
CA GLU A 146 -0.04 33.81 -37.73
C GLU A 146 0.98 33.85 -38.88
N HIS A 147 1.99 34.72 -38.81
CA HIS A 147 2.96 34.95 -39.89
C HIS A 147 4.38 34.46 -39.58
N ILE A 148 4.64 33.94 -38.38
CA ILE A 148 5.97 33.56 -37.90
C ILE A 148 6.67 32.54 -38.79
N THR A 149 5.92 31.65 -39.45
CA THR A 149 6.48 30.64 -40.35
C THR A 149 7.17 31.24 -41.57
N GLY A 150 6.84 32.49 -41.93
CA GLY A 150 7.50 33.24 -42.99
C GLY A 150 8.79 33.93 -42.55
N TYR A 151 9.07 34.01 -41.24
CA TYR A 151 10.26 34.70 -40.74
C TYR A 151 11.50 33.84 -40.93
N THR A 152 12.57 34.49 -41.42
CA THR A 152 13.87 33.85 -41.59
C THR A 152 14.90 34.60 -40.78
N TYR A 153 15.63 33.85 -39.96
CA TYR A 153 16.75 34.40 -39.22
C TYR A 153 17.91 34.76 -40.13
N ARG A 154 18.40 35.99 -39.97
CA ARG A 154 19.61 36.47 -40.65
C ARG A 154 20.52 37.04 -39.59
N THR A 155 21.68 36.41 -39.42
CA THR A 155 22.65 36.85 -38.42
C THR A 155 23.13 38.27 -38.76
N ARG A 156 23.01 39.19 -37.81
CA ARG A 156 23.54 40.56 -37.95
C ARG A 156 25.01 40.64 -37.58
N ARG A 157 25.52 39.63 -36.86
CA ARG A 157 26.87 39.58 -36.30
C ARG A 157 27.52 38.22 -36.56
N THR A 158 28.84 38.20 -36.68
CA THR A 158 29.58 36.96 -36.94
C THR A 158 29.89 36.15 -35.66
N ARG A 159 29.74 36.75 -34.48
CA ARG A 159 30.01 36.12 -33.18
C ARG A 159 28.98 36.56 -32.15
N LEU A 160 28.70 35.66 -31.20
CA LEU A 160 27.87 35.92 -30.03
C LEU A 160 28.58 36.86 -29.05
N GLU A 161 27.81 37.75 -28.42
CA GLU A 161 28.29 38.73 -27.45
C GLU A 161 28.14 38.19 -26.02
N TYR A 162 29.15 38.44 -25.19
CA TYR A 162 29.04 38.19 -23.74
C TYR A 162 28.33 39.38 -23.06
N VAL A 163 27.14 39.14 -22.52
CA VAL A 163 26.28 40.17 -21.92
C VAL A 163 26.77 40.52 -20.51
N ARG A 164 27.68 41.50 -20.42
CA ARG A 164 28.25 41.98 -19.13
C ARG A 164 27.26 42.79 -18.30
N ASN A 165 26.52 43.68 -18.97
CA ASN A 165 25.58 44.59 -18.34
C ASN A 165 24.25 44.52 -19.11
N PRO A 166 23.27 43.75 -18.60
CA PRO A 166 21.96 43.59 -19.23
C PRO A 166 21.27 44.93 -19.47
N THR A 167 21.35 45.88 -18.54
CA THR A 167 20.77 47.22 -18.70
C THR A 167 21.34 47.93 -19.92
N LEU A 168 22.67 47.99 -20.04
CA LEU A 168 23.31 48.62 -21.20
C LEU A 168 23.02 47.85 -22.51
N TYR A 169 22.98 46.53 -22.45
CA TYR A 169 22.73 45.67 -23.61
C TYR A 169 21.32 45.90 -24.19
N PHE A 170 20.28 45.87 -23.34
CA PHE A 170 18.89 46.02 -23.78
C PHE A 170 18.46 47.48 -24.01
N THR A 171 19.12 48.46 -23.39
CA THR A 171 18.82 49.89 -23.63
C THR A 171 19.16 50.29 -25.07
N LYS A 172 20.26 49.76 -25.64
CA LYS A 172 20.63 50.01 -27.05
C LYS A 172 19.58 49.52 -28.05
N ALA A 173 18.88 48.44 -27.73
CA ALA A 173 17.78 47.94 -28.57
C ALA A 173 16.51 48.81 -28.40
N ASP A 174 16.29 49.37 -27.21
CA ASP A 174 15.11 50.17 -26.87
C ASP A 174 15.05 51.53 -27.58
N GLU A 175 16.21 52.11 -27.95
CA GLU A 175 16.28 53.38 -28.70
C GLU A 175 15.45 53.33 -30.00
N LEU A 176 15.34 52.16 -30.63
CA LEU A 176 14.57 51.96 -31.86
C LEU A 176 13.10 51.58 -31.60
N HIS A 177 12.75 51.19 -30.38
CA HIS A 177 11.39 50.74 -30.03
C HIS A 177 10.42 51.91 -29.90
N GLY A 178 10.88 53.11 -29.52
CA GLY A 178 10.03 54.31 -29.41
C GLY A 178 9.36 54.69 -30.72
N ASP A 179 10.14 54.78 -31.79
CA ASP A 179 9.64 55.09 -33.14
C ASP A 179 8.76 53.96 -33.67
N ALA A 180 9.17 52.71 -33.46
CA ALA A 180 8.41 51.53 -33.86
C ALA A 180 7.01 51.50 -33.22
N ARG A 181 6.89 51.80 -31.92
CA ARG A 181 5.58 51.89 -31.23
C ARG A 181 4.68 52.91 -31.96
N THR A 182 5.19 54.10 -32.21
CA THR A 182 4.40 55.16 -32.86
C THR A 182 3.88 54.73 -34.24
N LEU A 183 4.70 54.07 -35.04
CA LEU A 183 4.33 53.56 -36.37
C LEU A 183 3.30 52.43 -36.27
N ILE A 184 3.54 51.45 -35.40
CA ILE A 184 2.64 50.30 -35.22
C ILE A 184 1.25 50.78 -34.75
N ALA A 185 1.18 51.62 -33.71
CA ALA A 185 -0.10 52.15 -33.24
C ALA A 185 -0.86 52.93 -34.32
N SER A 186 -0.14 53.69 -35.16
CA SER A 186 -0.75 54.39 -36.29
C SER A 186 -1.36 53.43 -37.31
N ASP A 187 -0.64 52.36 -37.65
CA ASP A 187 -1.07 51.39 -38.67
C ASP A 187 -2.27 50.54 -38.21
N TYR A 188 -2.30 50.12 -36.94
CA TYR A 188 -3.46 49.45 -36.36
C TYR A 188 -4.69 50.37 -36.30
N LYS A 189 -4.51 51.65 -35.92
CA LYS A 189 -5.60 52.64 -35.93
C LYS A 189 -6.16 52.91 -37.33
N ARG A 190 -5.31 52.81 -38.37
CA ARG A 190 -5.70 53.01 -39.78
C ARG A 190 -6.27 51.76 -40.44
N GLY A 191 -6.31 50.63 -39.74
CA GLY A 191 -6.78 49.34 -40.28
C GLY A 191 -5.78 48.63 -41.20
N LEU A 192 -4.51 49.06 -41.22
CA LEU A 192 -3.44 48.35 -41.92
C LEU A 192 -2.92 47.15 -41.11
N GLY A 193 -2.92 47.25 -39.78
CA GLY A 193 -2.54 46.17 -38.88
C GLY A 193 -1.17 45.57 -39.23
N TYR A 194 -1.11 44.23 -39.32
CA TYR A 194 0.10 43.49 -39.75
C TYR A 194 0.70 44.00 -41.07
N ASP A 195 -0.15 44.27 -42.08
CA ASP A 195 0.31 44.62 -43.43
C ASP A 195 1.00 46.00 -43.53
N GLY A 196 0.97 46.79 -42.45
CA GLY A 196 1.75 48.01 -42.29
C GLY A 196 3.21 47.74 -41.89
N PHE A 197 3.70 48.49 -40.91
CA PHE A 197 5.08 48.40 -40.41
C PHE A 197 5.44 47.00 -39.93
N LEU A 198 4.50 46.28 -39.31
CA LEU A 198 4.75 45.00 -38.65
C LEU A 198 5.16 43.88 -39.61
N LYS A 199 4.76 43.94 -40.89
CA LYS A 199 5.18 42.99 -41.93
C LYS A 199 6.69 42.87 -42.10
N GLN A 200 7.40 44.00 -41.99
CA GLN A 200 8.86 44.03 -42.06
C GLN A 200 9.47 44.13 -40.66
N GLY A 201 8.88 44.96 -39.79
CA GLY A 201 9.33 45.17 -38.42
C GLY A 201 9.27 43.90 -37.57
N GLY A 202 8.26 43.05 -37.76
CA GLY A 202 8.12 41.79 -37.05
C GLY A 202 9.29 40.83 -37.29
N GLN A 203 9.81 40.74 -38.53
CA GLN A 203 11.01 39.96 -38.81
C GLN A 203 12.27 40.57 -38.17
N VAL A 204 12.34 41.90 -38.09
CA VAL A 204 13.43 42.62 -37.40
C VAL A 204 13.42 42.28 -35.91
N PHE A 205 12.26 42.38 -35.25
CA PHE A 205 12.11 42.02 -33.83
C PHE A 205 12.38 40.54 -33.55
N PHE A 206 11.94 39.65 -34.45
CA PHE A 206 12.23 38.23 -34.36
C PHE A 206 13.74 37.97 -34.40
N ASN A 207 14.45 38.59 -35.34
CA ASN A 207 15.91 38.46 -35.44
C ASN A 207 16.63 39.01 -34.20
N ASP A 208 16.15 40.13 -33.66
CA ASP A 208 16.71 40.73 -32.45
C ASP A 208 16.46 39.86 -31.21
N ALA A 209 15.26 39.28 -31.08
CA ALA A 209 14.94 38.33 -30.02
C ALA A 209 15.81 37.06 -30.11
N VAL A 210 15.95 36.45 -31.31
CA VAL A 210 16.80 35.27 -31.51
C VAL A 210 18.25 35.57 -31.13
N GLN A 211 18.79 36.70 -31.60
CA GLN A 211 20.16 37.12 -31.28
C GLN A 211 20.35 37.35 -29.79
N ALA A 212 19.43 38.08 -29.13
CA ALA A 212 19.51 38.38 -27.71
C ALA A 212 19.43 37.11 -26.85
N VAL A 213 18.51 36.19 -27.18
CA VAL A 213 18.41 34.88 -26.50
C VAL A 213 19.71 34.10 -26.67
N SER A 214 20.28 34.06 -27.87
CA SER A 214 21.54 33.37 -28.14
C SER A 214 22.73 33.98 -27.40
N ASP A 215 22.84 35.31 -27.32
CA ASP A 215 23.89 36.02 -26.58
C ASP A 215 23.77 35.77 -25.06
N VAL A 216 22.54 35.78 -24.53
CA VAL A 216 22.27 35.48 -23.11
C VAL A 216 22.60 34.02 -22.79
N TRP A 217 22.18 33.07 -23.63
CA TRP A 217 22.53 31.66 -23.43
C TRP A 217 24.03 31.43 -23.56
N TYR A 218 24.69 32.06 -24.53
CA TYR A 218 26.14 32.02 -24.67
C TYR A 218 26.84 32.52 -23.41
N THR A 219 26.35 33.63 -22.86
CA THR A 219 26.83 34.18 -21.60
C THR A 219 26.65 33.20 -20.45
N VAL A 220 25.54 32.47 -20.36
CA VAL A 220 25.34 31.48 -19.29
C VAL A 220 26.21 30.22 -19.46
N LEU A 221 26.36 29.75 -20.70
CA LEU A 221 27.03 28.49 -21.03
C LEU A 221 28.55 28.62 -21.17
N LEU A 222 29.11 29.83 -21.16
CA LEU A 222 30.55 30.01 -21.20
C LEU A 222 31.19 29.43 -19.92
N PRO A 223 32.15 28.47 -20.02
CA PRO A 223 32.79 27.82 -18.86
C PRO A 223 33.50 28.81 -17.93
N GLU A 224 34.24 29.74 -18.53
CA GLU A 224 34.92 30.80 -17.80
C GLU A 224 34.02 32.04 -17.78
N GLY A 225 33.91 32.64 -16.61
CA GLY A 225 33.24 33.92 -16.46
C GLY A 225 34.12 35.09 -16.73
N ASP A 226 33.48 36.24 -16.81
CA ASP A 226 34.21 37.47 -16.71
C ASP A 226 34.65 37.71 -15.27
N SER A 227 35.82 38.33 -15.06
CA SER A 227 36.29 38.67 -13.72
C SER A 227 35.37 39.67 -12.99
N ALA A 228 34.50 40.37 -13.72
CA ALA A 228 33.47 41.25 -13.17
C ALA A 228 32.13 40.54 -12.89
N ASP A 229 31.99 39.22 -13.11
CA ASP A 229 30.78 38.48 -12.77
C ASP A 229 30.52 38.52 -11.25
N ILE A 230 29.30 38.86 -10.86
CA ILE A 230 28.88 38.89 -9.45
C ILE A 230 28.24 37.55 -9.11
N LYS A 231 28.79 36.86 -8.11
CA LYS A 231 28.22 35.60 -7.62
C LYS A 231 26.81 35.84 -7.05
N PRO A 232 25.80 35.01 -7.39
CA PRO A 232 24.48 35.11 -6.76
C PRO A 232 24.58 34.86 -5.26
N SER A 233 23.59 35.35 -4.51
CA SER A 233 23.51 35.08 -3.07
C SER A 233 23.31 33.59 -2.81
N ASP A 234 23.84 33.11 -1.68
CA ASP A 234 23.67 31.72 -1.26
C ASP A 234 22.18 31.35 -1.13
N GLN A 235 21.33 32.29 -0.72
CA GLN A 235 19.88 32.10 -0.65
C GLN A 235 19.25 31.89 -2.03
N ALA A 236 19.66 32.65 -3.05
CA ALA A 236 19.15 32.48 -4.41
C ALA A 236 19.52 31.11 -4.98
N LEU A 237 20.75 30.66 -4.73
CA LEU A 237 21.20 29.34 -5.13
C LEU A 237 20.45 28.22 -4.37
N THR A 238 20.24 28.37 -3.07
CA THR A 238 19.44 27.43 -2.27
C THR A 238 18.02 27.30 -2.81
N ARG A 239 17.34 28.44 -3.07
CA ARG A 239 15.98 28.44 -3.66
C ARG A 239 15.96 27.71 -5.01
N TYR A 240 16.95 27.98 -5.86
CA TYR A 240 17.09 27.27 -7.14
C TYR A 240 17.18 25.74 -6.94
N LEU A 241 17.99 25.27 -5.99
CA LEU A 241 18.14 23.84 -5.72
C LEU A 241 16.86 23.21 -5.15
N VAL A 242 16.14 23.93 -4.28
CA VAL A 242 14.82 23.52 -3.77
C VAL A 242 13.84 23.36 -4.94
N ASP A 243 13.73 24.38 -5.79
CA ASP A 243 12.84 24.33 -6.95
C ASP A 243 13.24 23.23 -7.93
N GLN A 244 14.54 22.95 -8.08
CA GLN A 244 15.05 21.85 -8.89
C GLN A 244 14.58 20.49 -8.36
N ILE A 245 14.70 20.26 -7.05
CA ILE A 245 14.22 19.04 -6.39
C ILE A 245 12.71 18.91 -6.59
N GLU A 246 11.95 19.99 -6.37
CA GLU A 246 10.51 19.99 -6.60
C GLU A 246 10.15 19.66 -8.06
N TYR A 247 10.83 20.27 -9.03
CA TYR A 247 10.60 20.01 -10.45
C TYR A 247 10.88 18.55 -10.81
N LEU A 248 12.00 18.00 -10.31
CA LEU A 248 12.36 16.59 -10.55
C LEU A 248 11.34 15.62 -9.95
N LEU A 249 10.82 15.90 -8.76
CA LEU A 249 9.82 15.05 -8.09
C LEU A 249 8.40 15.23 -8.64
N LYS A 250 7.97 16.48 -8.89
CA LYS A 250 6.60 16.80 -9.29
C LYS A 250 6.37 16.62 -10.79
N VAL A 251 7.31 17.08 -11.62
CA VAL A 251 7.18 17.11 -13.09
C VAL A 251 7.87 15.90 -13.74
N LYS A 252 9.13 15.65 -13.41
CA LYS A 252 9.91 14.57 -14.06
C LYS A 252 9.72 13.20 -13.43
N LYS A 253 9.16 13.14 -12.21
CA LYS A 253 9.01 11.91 -11.42
C LYS A 253 10.34 11.14 -11.25
N ASN A 254 11.46 11.87 -11.16
CA ASN A 254 12.80 11.31 -11.09
C ASN A 254 13.41 11.46 -9.69
N VAL A 255 13.06 10.55 -8.79
CA VAL A 255 13.52 10.56 -7.39
C VAL A 255 15.04 10.46 -7.28
N LYS A 256 15.68 9.62 -8.09
CA LYS A 256 17.13 9.39 -8.05
C LYS A 256 17.93 10.65 -8.39
N GLU A 257 17.47 11.44 -9.35
CA GLU A 257 18.11 12.71 -9.69
C GLU A 257 17.82 13.76 -8.61
N ALA A 258 16.61 13.79 -8.05
CA ALA A 258 16.26 14.67 -6.95
C ALA A 258 17.15 14.43 -5.71
N GLU A 259 17.46 13.18 -5.37
CA GLU A 259 18.38 12.83 -4.28
C GLU A 259 19.80 13.36 -4.52
N ARG A 260 20.32 13.30 -5.76
CA ARG A 260 21.64 13.86 -6.08
C ARG A 260 21.68 15.38 -5.93
N VAL A 261 20.60 16.06 -6.31
CA VAL A 261 20.49 17.51 -6.14
C VAL A 261 20.33 17.85 -4.66
N TYR A 262 19.62 17.01 -3.89
CA TYR A 262 19.53 17.17 -2.44
C TYR A 262 20.91 17.16 -1.76
N ASP A 263 21.84 16.29 -2.19
CA ASP A 263 23.21 16.30 -1.66
C ASP A 263 23.94 17.63 -1.90
N GLN A 264 23.62 18.34 -2.98
CA GLN A 264 24.16 19.66 -3.28
C GLN A 264 23.50 20.72 -2.39
N PHE A 265 22.17 20.65 -2.23
CA PHE A 265 21.42 21.50 -1.29
C PHE A 265 21.94 21.36 0.14
N ALA A 266 22.16 20.14 0.62
CA ALA A 266 22.67 19.89 1.97
C ALA A 266 24.06 20.51 2.20
N LYS A 267 24.92 20.54 1.17
CA LYS A 267 26.24 21.20 1.23
C LYS A 267 26.15 22.73 1.33
N GLN A 268 25.09 23.31 0.79
CA GLN A 268 24.82 24.75 0.87
C GLN A 268 24.42 25.18 2.30
N ARG A 269 24.07 24.21 3.17
CA ARG A 269 23.73 24.41 4.59
C ARG A 269 22.62 25.46 4.78
N SER A 270 21.50 25.32 4.06
CA SER A 270 20.34 26.17 4.32
C SER A 270 19.94 26.07 5.78
N THR A 271 19.69 27.21 6.41
CA THR A 271 19.14 27.33 7.76
C THR A 271 17.67 27.71 7.75
N LEU A 272 17.08 27.87 6.56
CA LEU A 272 15.70 28.28 6.39
C LEU A 272 14.78 27.06 6.49
N LEU A 273 13.97 27.03 7.54
CA LEU A 273 13.03 25.95 7.81
C LEU A 273 12.04 25.72 6.65
N GLY A 274 11.62 26.79 5.97
CA GLY A 274 10.75 26.71 4.79
C GLY A 274 11.32 25.93 3.60
N ASP A 275 12.64 25.90 3.43
CA ASP A 275 13.27 25.14 2.33
C ASP A 275 13.14 23.63 2.57
N TYR A 276 13.40 23.18 3.80
CA TYR A 276 13.23 21.78 4.18
C TYR A 276 11.78 21.35 4.12
N GLU A 277 10.84 22.21 4.53
CA GLU A 277 9.42 21.93 4.41
C GLU A 277 8.99 21.70 2.96
N ARG A 278 9.44 22.55 2.04
CA ARG A 278 9.14 22.42 0.60
C ARG A 278 9.68 21.13 0.01
N ILE A 279 10.93 20.78 0.33
CA ILE A 279 11.54 19.51 -0.07
C ILE A 279 10.77 18.32 0.51
N ALA A 280 10.45 18.39 1.79
CA ALA A 280 9.70 17.34 2.48
C ALA A 280 8.32 17.11 1.86
N ASP A 281 7.58 18.19 1.58
CA ASP A 281 6.28 18.14 0.91
C ASP A 281 6.41 17.50 -0.48
N ALA A 282 7.46 17.85 -1.23
CA ALA A 282 7.69 17.30 -2.57
C ALA A 282 8.00 15.79 -2.54
N PHE A 283 8.80 15.32 -1.57
CA PHE A 283 9.04 13.89 -1.38
C PHE A 283 7.79 13.18 -0.88
N TYR A 284 7.05 13.76 0.07
CA TYR A 284 5.83 13.15 0.59
C TYR A 284 4.76 12.99 -0.49
N ALA A 285 4.64 13.97 -1.39
CA ALA A 285 3.68 13.98 -2.49
C ALA A 285 3.96 12.95 -3.59
N THR A 286 5.11 12.24 -3.59
CA THR A 286 5.32 11.11 -4.52
C THR A 286 4.37 9.96 -4.22
N GLY A 287 3.91 9.84 -2.97
CA GLY A 287 2.90 8.86 -2.53
C GLY A 287 3.42 7.43 -2.33
N ASP A 288 4.67 7.13 -2.70
CA ASP A 288 5.29 5.85 -2.40
C ASP A 288 5.80 5.78 -0.95
N LYS A 289 6.01 4.57 -0.45
CA LYS A 289 6.43 4.37 0.96
C LYS A 289 7.74 5.10 1.25
N LYS A 290 8.73 4.98 0.35
CA LYS A 290 10.04 5.60 0.50
C LYS A 290 9.98 7.14 0.46
N GLY A 291 9.20 7.72 -0.45
CA GLY A 291 9.02 9.16 -0.52
C GLY A 291 8.29 9.72 0.70
N ARG A 292 7.26 9.02 1.21
CA ARG A 292 6.62 9.40 2.49
C ARG A 292 7.58 9.36 3.66
N GLU A 293 8.34 8.27 3.82
CA GLU A 293 9.36 8.15 4.88
C GLU A 293 10.40 9.26 4.77
N ARG A 294 10.85 9.56 3.55
CA ARG A 294 11.79 10.65 3.28
C ARG A 294 11.20 12.01 3.64
N GLY A 295 9.97 12.30 3.21
CA GLY A 295 9.28 13.55 3.54
C GLY A 295 9.12 13.75 5.04
N VAL A 296 8.71 12.69 5.77
CA VAL A 296 8.59 12.74 7.24
C VAL A 296 9.94 12.96 7.92
N SER A 297 11.00 12.33 7.42
CA SER A 297 12.36 12.57 7.90
C SER A 297 12.77 14.03 7.72
N GLU A 298 12.49 14.63 6.56
CA GLU A 298 12.84 16.02 6.28
C GLU A 298 12.00 17.01 7.10
N TRP A 299 10.70 16.78 7.28
CA TRP A 299 9.88 17.56 8.22
C TRP A 299 10.44 17.48 9.65
N THR A 300 10.89 16.30 10.08
CA THR A 300 11.48 16.12 11.42
C THR A 300 12.82 16.86 11.54
N SER A 301 13.68 16.77 10.54
CA SER A 301 14.94 17.54 10.48
C SER A 301 14.69 19.04 10.48
N ALA A 302 13.64 19.50 9.79
CA ALA A 302 13.27 20.92 9.75
C ALA A 302 12.98 21.49 11.15
N LEU A 303 12.47 20.68 12.08
CA LEU A 303 12.21 21.09 13.48
C LEU A 303 13.49 21.36 14.29
N GLN A 304 14.68 21.10 13.76
CA GLN A 304 15.95 21.52 14.39
C GLN A 304 16.21 23.02 14.20
N TYR A 305 15.56 23.63 13.22
CA TYR A 305 15.68 25.05 12.91
C TYR A 305 14.56 25.86 13.57
N SER A 306 14.82 27.15 13.79
CA SER A 306 13.82 28.09 14.28
C SER A 306 13.13 28.78 13.10
N GLY A 307 11.80 28.96 13.16
CA GLY A 307 11.03 29.59 12.10
C GLY A 307 9.54 29.63 12.42
N ASN A 308 8.81 30.55 11.77
CA ASN A 308 7.38 30.74 11.98
C ASN A 308 6.55 29.57 11.42
N GLU A 309 7.13 28.78 10.53
CA GLU A 309 6.47 27.65 9.87
C GLU A 309 6.51 26.37 10.73
N ARG A 310 7.16 26.40 11.90
CA ARG A 310 7.27 25.26 12.82
C ARG A 310 5.91 24.65 13.16
N ASP A 311 4.93 25.47 13.51
CA ASP A 311 3.57 25.01 13.84
C ASP A 311 2.90 24.28 12.67
N ARG A 312 3.19 24.71 11.44
CA ARG A 312 2.66 24.07 10.22
C ARG A 312 3.29 22.70 10.01
N ILE A 313 4.61 22.57 10.22
CA ILE A 313 5.31 21.28 10.13
C ILE A 313 4.83 20.31 11.21
N LEU A 314 4.68 20.78 12.45
CA LEU A 314 4.15 19.98 13.56
C LEU A 314 2.76 19.42 13.23
N LYS A 315 1.87 20.25 12.66
CA LYS A 315 0.54 19.81 12.19
C LYS A 315 0.64 18.75 11.08
N LYS A 316 1.53 18.91 10.11
CA LYS A 316 1.76 17.91 9.04
C LYS A 316 2.24 16.57 9.58
N LEU A 317 3.20 16.59 10.52
CA LEU A 317 3.67 15.39 11.20
C LEU A 317 2.55 14.73 12.00
N SER A 318 1.78 15.51 12.76
CA SER A 318 0.60 15.02 13.48
C SER A 318 -0.39 14.34 12.54
N GLN A 319 -0.73 14.97 11.42
CA GLN A 319 -1.63 14.41 10.41
C GLN A 319 -1.10 13.11 9.79
N HIS A 320 0.20 13.02 9.50
CA HIS A 320 0.80 11.79 8.99
C HIS A 320 0.65 10.64 9.98
N TYR A 321 1.00 10.86 11.25
CA TYR A 321 0.91 9.83 12.28
C TYR A 321 -0.55 9.49 12.63
N MET A 322 -1.48 10.45 12.54
CA MET A 322 -2.92 10.17 12.62
C MET A 322 -3.38 9.22 11.50
N SER A 323 -2.97 9.50 10.26
CA SER A 323 -3.34 8.67 9.11
C SER A 323 -2.78 7.25 9.25
N GLU A 324 -1.53 7.10 9.70
CA GLU A 324 -0.91 5.79 9.88
C GLU A 324 -1.51 5.02 11.06
N GLY A 325 -1.81 5.71 12.17
CA GLY A 325 -2.54 5.15 13.30
C GLY A 325 -3.92 4.64 12.90
N ASN A 326 -4.69 5.44 12.14
CA ASN A 326 -6.01 5.06 11.65
C ASN A 326 -5.94 3.82 10.73
N ARG A 327 -4.94 3.76 9.84
CA ARG A 327 -4.71 2.61 8.97
C ARG A 327 -4.44 1.34 9.77
N LEU A 328 -3.58 1.41 10.78
CA LEU A 328 -3.26 0.26 11.63
C LEU A 328 -4.45 -0.15 12.51
N PHE A 329 -5.18 0.82 13.07
CA PHE A 329 -6.37 0.56 13.86
C PHE A 329 -7.45 -0.19 13.05
N GLN A 330 -7.67 0.21 11.79
CA GLN A 330 -8.57 -0.52 10.88
C GLN A 330 -8.03 -1.92 10.56
N LEU A 331 -6.72 -2.04 10.27
CA LEU A 331 -6.09 -3.33 9.98
C LEU A 331 -6.23 -4.33 11.13
N ALA A 332 -6.23 -3.86 12.38
CA ALA A 332 -6.39 -4.70 13.56
C ALA A 332 -7.75 -5.40 13.67
N SER A 333 -8.75 -4.98 12.88
CA SER A 333 -10.05 -5.66 12.80
C SER A 333 -10.00 -6.94 11.96
N ASN A 334 -8.90 -7.19 11.24
CA ASN A 334 -8.75 -8.39 10.42
C ASN A 334 -8.33 -9.59 11.27
N LYS A 335 -8.88 -10.77 10.95
CA LYS A 335 -8.58 -12.04 11.63
C LYS A 335 -7.09 -12.38 11.64
N ASP A 336 -6.37 -12.09 10.55
CA ASP A 336 -4.94 -12.37 10.41
C ASP A 336 -4.03 -11.20 10.81
N ALA A 337 -4.57 -10.17 11.48
CA ALA A 337 -3.78 -9.03 11.90
C ALA A 337 -2.72 -9.45 12.94
N PRO A 338 -1.46 -8.99 12.81
CA PRO A 338 -0.45 -9.17 13.84
C PRO A 338 -0.91 -8.68 15.21
N ASN A 339 -0.53 -9.39 16.27
CA ASN A 339 -0.97 -9.08 17.64
C ASN A 339 -0.51 -7.71 18.14
N ASP A 340 0.55 -7.15 17.56
CA ASP A 340 1.11 -5.83 17.89
C ASP A 340 0.46 -4.68 17.10
N THR A 341 -0.50 -4.95 16.22
CA THR A 341 -1.09 -3.94 15.32
C THR A 341 -1.77 -2.80 16.09
N LEU A 342 -2.51 -3.11 17.16
CA LEU A 342 -3.16 -2.09 18.00
C LEU A 342 -2.15 -1.27 18.79
N GLN A 343 -1.07 -1.89 19.28
CA GLN A 343 0.01 -1.22 19.99
C GLN A 343 0.77 -0.28 19.05
N ASN A 344 1.00 -0.71 17.81
CA ASN A 344 1.58 0.13 16.77
C ASN A 344 0.64 1.29 16.41
N ALA A 345 -0.68 1.07 16.33
CA ALA A 345 -1.66 2.14 16.12
C ALA A 345 -1.63 3.16 17.27
N LEU A 346 -1.63 2.69 18.51
CA LEU A 346 -1.51 3.51 19.71
C LEU A 346 -0.24 4.36 19.68
N GLY A 347 0.91 3.77 19.36
CA GLY A 347 2.18 4.48 19.23
C GLY A 347 2.13 5.60 18.18
N ASN A 348 1.42 5.39 17.06
CA ASN A 348 1.23 6.44 16.06
C ASN A 348 0.31 7.56 16.56
N PHE A 349 -0.81 7.26 17.22
CA PHE A 349 -1.67 8.30 17.79
C PHE A 349 -0.99 9.11 18.90
N THR A 350 -0.17 8.46 19.73
CA THR A 350 0.66 9.14 20.73
C THR A 350 1.63 10.11 20.08
N LYS A 351 2.36 9.68 19.04
CA LYS A 351 3.24 10.58 18.26
C LYS A 351 2.46 11.74 17.66
N ALA A 352 1.25 11.49 17.14
CA ALA A 352 0.43 12.56 16.58
C ALA A 352 0.09 13.63 17.62
N LEU A 353 -0.21 13.23 18.87
CA LEU A 353 -0.47 14.14 19.99
C LEU A 353 0.82 14.81 20.50
N GLU A 354 1.97 14.14 20.44
CA GLU A 354 3.28 14.74 20.78
C GLU A 354 3.62 15.91 19.83
N PHE A 355 3.34 15.77 18.53
CA PHE A 355 3.56 16.85 17.57
C PHE A 355 2.50 17.95 17.65
N ASP A 356 1.23 17.60 17.89
CA ASP A 356 0.15 18.57 18.08
C ASP A 356 -0.68 18.24 19.33
N GLN A 357 -0.31 18.86 20.46
CA GLN A 357 -0.98 18.67 21.74
C GLN A 357 -2.43 19.16 21.76
N SER A 358 -2.83 19.97 20.77
CA SER A 358 -4.20 20.47 20.63
C SER A 358 -5.10 19.50 19.83
N ASN A 359 -4.52 18.43 19.27
CA ASN A 359 -5.25 17.46 18.45
C ASN A 359 -6.17 16.57 19.31
N GLN A 360 -7.41 17.02 19.48
CA GLN A 360 -8.44 16.28 20.23
C GLN A 360 -8.80 14.93 19.59
N GLU A 361 -8.64 14.78 18.28
CA GLU A 361 -8.92 13.52 17.58
C GLU A 361 -7.88 12.46 17.96
N ALA A 362 -6.59 12.83 18.02
CA ALA A 362 -5.53 11.95 18.50
C ALA A 362 -5.81 11.45 19.93
N ALA A 363 -6.20 12.34 20.83
CA ALA A 363 -6.55 11.97 22.22
C ALA A 363 -7.74 10.99 22.28
N LYS A 364 -8.77 11.18 21.45
CA LYS A 364 -9.91 10.24 21.34
C LYS A 364 -9.47 8.88 20.80
N MET A 365 -8.60 8.86 19.79
CA MET A 365 -8.10 7.63 19.20
C MET A 365 -7.16 6.86 20.14
N ILE A 366 -6.35 7.55 20.96
CA ILE A 366 -5.56 6.93 22.03
C ILE A 366 -6.49 6.18 23.00
N ASN A 367 -7.52 6.85 23.51
CA ASN A 367 -8.48 6.22 24.44
C ASN A 367 -9.22 5.04 23.80
N SER A 368 -9.69 5.21 22.56
CA SER A 368 -10.41 4.16 21.82
C SER A 368 -9.51 2.94 21.55
N THR A 369 -8.24 3.18 21.22
CA THR A 369 -7.26 2.11 21.00
C THR A 369 -6.92 1.40 22.31
N GLN A 370 -6.80 2.12 23.42
CA GLN A 370 -6.55 1.51 24.73
C GLN A 370 -7.72 0.60 25.18
N VAL A 371 -8.96 1.03 24.94
CA VAL A 371 -10.15 0.20 25.17
C VAL A 371 -10.09 -1.05 24.29
N ALA A 372 -9.83 -0.90 22.98
CA ALA A 372 -9.73 -2.03 22.05
C ALA A 372 -8.63 -3.04 22.44
N ILE A 373 -7.47 -2.57 22.89
CA ILE A 373 -6.39 -3.42 23.42
C ILE A 373 -6.90 -4.20 24.65
N THR A 374 -7.50 -3.51 25.60
CA THR A 374 -8.01 -4.13 26.85
C THR A 374 -9.07 -5.18 26.55
N GLU A 375 -10.01 -4.88 25.65
CA GLU A 375 -11.04 -5.84 25.22
C GLU A 375 -10.46 -7.06 24.50
N ARG A 376 -9.47 -6.86 23.62
CA ARG A 376 -8.77 -7.96 22.95
C ARG A 376 -8.01 -8.84 23.96
N ASP A 377 -7.33 -8.24 24.93
CA ASP A 377 -6.61 -8.95 25.98
C ASP A 377 -7.56 -9.77 26.88
N GLN A 378 -8.75 -9.22 27.18
CA GLN A 378 -9.79 -9.95 27.91
C GLN A 378 -10.30 -11.16 27.11
N ARG A 379 -10.56 -11.00 25.81
CA ARG A 379 -10.97 -12.11 24.94
C ARG A 379 -9.87 -13.16 24.80
N LEU A 380 -8.61 -12.75 24.69
CA LEU A 380 -7.47 -13.67 24.66
C LEU A 380 -7.38 -14.46 25.97
N LYS A 381 -7.51 -13.79 27.12
CA LYS A 381 -7.52 -14.44 28.43
C LYS A 381 -8.65 -15.47 28.54
N LEU A 382 -9.86 -15.12 28.10
CA LEU A 382 -11.00 -16.04 28.08
C LEU A 382 -10.73 -17.27 27.18
N ALA A 383 -10.13 -17.06 26.01
CA ALA A 383 -9.74 -18.16 25.11
C ALA A 383 -8.71 -19.08 25.78
N MET A 384 -7.69 -18.51 26.45
CA MET A 384 -6.70 -19.29 27.20
C MET A 384 -7.33 -20.07 28.35
N GLU A 385 -8.22 -19.46 29.13
CA GLU A 385 -8.95 -20.12 30.22
C GLU A 385 -9.84 -21.25 29.70
N THR A 386 -10.47 -21.07 28.53
CA THR A 386 -11.30 -22.09 27.87
C THR A 386 -10.46 -23.28 27.42
N VAL A 387 -9.30 -23.03 26.79
CA VAL A 387 -8.35 -24.10 26.42
C VAL A 387 -7.87 -24.86 27.67
N ALA A 388 -7.49 -24.14 28.73
CA ALA A 388 -7.06 -24.75 29.99
C ALA A 388 -8.17 -25.57 30.66
N ALA A 389 -9.42 -25.09 30.62
CA ALA A 389 -10.58 -25.83 31.11
C ALA A 389 -10.80 -27.12 30.29
N GLY A 390 -10.71 -27.07 28.96
CA GLY A 390 -10.77 -28.24 28.10
C GLY A 390 -9.70 -29.27 28.44
N GLN A 391 -8.45 -28.83 28.62
CA GLN A 391 -7.33 -29.68 29.05
C GLN A 391 -7.55 -30.28 30.46
N SER A 392 -8.13 -29.53 31.40
CA SER A 392 -8.46 -30.03 32.73
C SER A 392 -9.52 -31.13 32.68
N VAL A 393 -10.54 -30.97 31.84
CA VAL A 393 -11.57 -31.99 31.62
C VAL A 393 -10.97 -33.24 30.95
N MET A 394 -10.07 -33.07 29.97
CA MET A 394 -9.33 -34.20 29.39
C MET A 394 -8.55 -34.99 30.45
N LYS A 395 -7.81 -34.30 31.31
CA LYS A 395 -7.04 -34.95 32.39
C LYS A 395 -7.94 -35.74 33.35
N LYS A 396 -9.13 -35.21 33.67
CA LYS A 396 -10.13 -35.96 34.46
C LYS A 396 -10.62 -37.21 33.71
N ALA A 397 -10.89 -37.09 32.40
CA ALA A 397 -11.29 -38.22 31.57
C ALA A 397 -10.21 -39.32 31.50
N GLU A 398 -8.93 -38.94 31.47
CA GLU A 398 -7.79 -39.88 31.49
C GLU A 398 -7.68 -40.63 32.83
N ILE A 399 -7.95 -39.94 33.95
CA ILE A 399 -8.01 -40.58 35.28
C ILE A 399 -9.17 -41.59 35.30
N ASP A 400 -10.38 -41.19 34.88
CA ASP A 400 -11.53 -42.10 34.81
C ASP A 400 -11.26 -43.32 33.92
N MET A 401 -10.52 -43.12 32.82
CA MET A 401 -10.12 -44.21 31.93
C MET A 401 -9.15 -45.18 32.61
N THR A 402 -8.21 -44.67 33.41
CA THR A 402 -7.25 -45.50 34.16
C THR A 402 -7.95 -46.27 35.28
N ASP A 403 -8.97 -45.68 35.89
CA ASP A 403 -9.80 -46.31 36.92
C ASP A 403 -10.84 -47.29 36.34
N ASN A 404 -10.80 -47.57 35.02
CA ASN A 404 -11.77 -48.38 34.27
C ASN A 404 -13.23 -47.87 34.36
N GLN A 405 -13.43 -46.59 34.67
CA GLN A 405 -14.73 -45.92 34.66
C GLN A 405 -15.05 -45.42 33.24
N ASN A 406 -15.11 -46.33 32.28
CA ASN A 406 -15.20 -46.05 30.84
C ASN A 406 -16.38 -45.11 30.47
N GLU A 407 -17.54 -45.24 31.14
CA GLU A 407 -18.71 -44.37 30.92
C GLU A 407 -18.43 -42.91 31.30
N ARG A 408 -17.81 -42.68 32.47
CA ARG A 408 -17.45 -41.34 32.94
C ARG A 408 -16.35 -40.72 32.08
N ALA A 409 -15.36 -41.53 31.69
CA ALA A 409 -14.31 -41.11 30.78
C ALA A 409 -14.89 -40.62 29.43
N LEU A 410 -15.82 -41.37 28.83
CA LEU A 410 -16.49 -40.96 27.58
C LEU A 410 -17.27 -39.65 27.75
N ALA A 411 -18.02 -39.49 28.84
CA ALA A 411 -18.75 -38.27 29.14
C ALA A 411 -17.81 -37.06 29.29
N ASN A 412 -16.68 -37.23 29.99
CA ASN A 412 -15.70 -36.17 30.18
C ASN A 412 -14.96 -35.82 28.88
N PHE A 413 -14.54 -36.78 28.05
CA PHE A 413 -13.95 -36.46 26.74
C PHE A 413 -14.92 -35.72 25.81
N ARG A 414 -16.22 -36.07 25.81
CA ARG A 414 -17.25 -35.33 25.07
C ARG A 414 -17.41 -33.90 25.59
N THR A 415 -17.40 -33.74 26.91
CA THR A 415 -17.43 -32.42 27.55
C THR A 415 -16.21 -31.58 27.14
N ALA A 416 -15.02 -32.18 27.10
CA ALA A 416 -13.81 -31.49 26.65
C ALA A 416 -13.93 -30.98 25.21
N ILE A 417 -14.47 -31.79 24.27
CA ILE A 417 -14.73 -31.36 22.89
C ILE A 417 -15.67 -30.14 22.85
N VAL A 418 -16.74 -30.15 23.65
CA VAL A 418 -17.67 -29.03 23.73
C VAL A 418 -16.97 -27.78 24.27
N VAL A 419 -16.14 -27.91 25.31
CA VAL A 419 -15.37 -26.79 25.87
C VAL A 419 -14.39 -26.23 24.84
N PHE A 420 -13.63 -27.07 24.15
CA PHE A 420 -12.71 -26.61 23.09
C PHE A 420 -13.43 -25.93 21.93
N SER A 421 -14.65 -26.38 21.58
CA SER A 421 -15.44 -25.75 20.52
C SER A 421 -15.93 -24.33 20.85
N GLN A 422 -15.83 -23.90 22.12
CA GLN A 422 -16.14 -22.52 22.53
C GLN A 422 -14.99 -21.55 22.22
N VAL A 423 -13.79 -22.06 21.90
CA VAL A 423 -12.67 -21.22 21.48
C VAL A 423 -12.94 -20.75 20.05
N GLY A 424 -13.08 -19.44 19.90
CA GLY A 424 -13.26 -18.81 18.59
C GLY A 424 -11.97 -18.80 17.75
N ASP A 425 -12.06 -18.22 16.56
CA ASP A 425 -10.99 -18.19 15.56
C ASP A 425 -10.18 -16.88 15.55
N GLU A 426 -10.46 -15.96 16.48
CA GLU A 426 -9.75 -14.67 16.61
C GLU A 426 -8.26 -14.85 16.95
N PHE A 427 -7.91 -15.90 17.72
CA PHE A 427 -6.55 -16.14 18.19
C PHE A 427 -6.03 -17.49 17.71
N LYS A 428 -5.24 -17.48 16.64
CA LYS A 428 -4.78 -18.67 15.93
C LYS A 428 -4.06 -19.71 16.80
N GLU A 429 -3.28 -19.28 17.79
CA GLU A 429 -2.59 -20.19 18.71
C GLU A 429 -3.59 -20.97 19.58
N GLN A 430 -4.57 -20.26 20.17
CA GLN A 430 -5.61 -20.86 20.98
C GLN A 430 -6.56 -21.73 20.13
N GLU A 431 -6.91 -21.29 18.92
CA GLU A 431 -7.66 -22.08 17.94
C GLU A 431 -6.94 -23.39 17.62
N THR A 432 -5.63 -23.33 17.33
CA THR A 432 -4.82 -24.53 17.04
C THR A 432 -4.80 -25.47 18.22
N SER A 433 -4.54 -24.96 19.43
CA SER A 433 -4.52 -25.78 20.65
C SER A 433 -5.88 -26.42 20.95
N ALA A 434 -6.98 -25.69 20.74
CA ALA A 434 -8.34 -26.20 20.94
C ALA A 434 -8.71 -27.30 19.91
N ASN A 435 -8.30 -27.12 18.65
CA ASN A 435 -8.50 -28.13 17.60
C ASN A 435 -7.69 -29.40 17.89
N GLU A 436 -6.42 -29.26 18.27
CA GLU A 436 -5.57 -30.39 18.66
C GLU A 436 -6.14 -31.16 19.85
N GLY A 437 -6.58 -30.45 20.90
CA GLY A 437 -7.23 -31.05 22.07
C GLY A 437 -8.55 -31.74 21.73
N SER A 438 -9.35 -31.15 20.83
CA SER A 438 -10.59 -31.76 20.34
C SER A 438 -10.33 -33.07 19.57
N GLU A 439 -9.33 -33.08 18.69
CA GLU A 439 -8.95 -34.26 17.92
C GLU A 439 -8.34 -35.36 18.82
N GLU A 440 -7.58 -34.99 19.84
CA GLU A 440 -7.12 -35.93 20.85
C GLU A 440 -8.27 -36.55 21.65
N ALA A 441 -9.21 -35.75 22.14
CA ALA A 441 -10.39 -36.25 22.85
C ALA A 441 -11.23 -37.22 21.98
N ARG A 442 -11.39 -36.92 20.68
CA ARG A 442 -12.04 -37.83 19.71
C ARG A 442 -11.29 -39.15 19.57
N ARG A 443 -9.96 -39.11 19.48
CA ARG A 443 -9.12 -40.32 19.41
C ARG A 443 -9.25 -41.16 20.69
N MET A 444 -9.31 -40.52 21.85
CA MET A 444 -9.47 -41.20 23.14
C MET A 444 -10.86 -41.84 23.29
N ILE A 445 -11.92 -41.17 22.86
CA ILE A 445 -13.28 -41.76 22.77
C ILE A 445 -13.25 -43.04 21.95
N ASN A 446 -12.65 -43.01 20.76
CA ASN A 446 -12.57 -44.19 19.89
C ASN A 446 -11.80 -45.33 20.55
N ARG A 447 -10.73 -45.03 21.29
CA ARG A 447 -9.95 -46.03 22.03
C ARG A 447 -10.78 -46.70 23.13
N ILE A 448 -11.55 -45.93 23.89
CA ILE A 448 -12.42 -46.48 24.95
C ILE A 448 -13.52 -47.34 24.33
N ILE A 449 -14.17 -46.88 23.25
CA ILE A 449 -15.21 -47.67 22.56
C ILE A 449 -14.65 -49.02 22.11
N ASN A 450 -13.47 -49.05 21.48
CA ASN A 450 -12.85 -50.29 21.05
C ASN A 450 -12.50 -51.21 22.24
N LYS A 451 -11.96 -50.66 23.34
CA LYS A 451 -11.69 -51.43 24.56
C LYS A 451 -12.96 -52.09 25.11
N VAL A 452 -14.08 -51.37 25.16
CA VAL A 452 -15.38 -51.91 25.62
C VAL A 452 -15.92 -52.99 24.68
N LEU A 453 -15.73 -52.83 23.36
CA LEU A 453 -16.09 -53.85 22.37
C LEU A 453 -15.23 -55.12 22.53
N ASP A 454 -13.94 -54.97 22.80
CA ASP A 454 -13.03 -56.09 23.06
C ASP A 454 -13.40 -56.81 24.38
N GLU A 455 -13.67 -56.06 25.46
CA GLU A 455 -14.16 -56.61 26.75
C GLU A 455 -15.47 -57.41 26.58
N ALA A 456 -16.36 -56.93 25.70
CA ALA A 456 -17.60 -57.63 25.37
C ALA A 456 -17.34 -58.93 24.58
N GLN A 457 -16.38 -58.94 23.65
CA GLN A 457 -15.96 -60.15 22.95
C GLN A 457 -15.30 -61.15 23.90
N ASP A 458 -14.43 -60.70 24.81
CA ASP A 458 -13.77 -61.55 25.81
C ASP A 458 -14.80 -62.26 26.71
N ARG A 459 -15.91 -61.61 27.05
CA ARG A 459 -17.02 -62.26 27.78
C ARG A 459 -17.72 -63.36 26.96
N ILE A 460 -17.86 -63.17 25.65
CA ILE A 460 -18.39 -64.22 24.78
C ILE A 460 -17.42 -65.41 24.75
N ASP A 461 -16.12 -65.14 24.61
CA ASP A 461 -15.08 -66.17 24.58
C ASP A 461 -14.98 -66.91 25.93
N GLU A 462 -15.17 -66.22 27.06
CA GLU A 462 -15.27 -66.83 28.39
C GLU A 462 -16.50 -67.74 28.49
N GLY A 463 -17.66 -67.29 28.00
CA GLY A 463 -18.86 -68.12 27.91
C GLY A 463 -18.61 -69.39 27.11
N ASP A 464 -17.95 -69.29 25.94
CA ASP A 464 -17.64 -70.44 25.09
C ASP A 464 -16.73 -71.47 25.80
N ARG A 465 -15.76 -71.00 26.59
CA ARG A 465 -14.93 -71.89 27.43
C ARG A 465 -15.75 -72.56 28.53
N LEU A 466 -16.63 -71.83 29.20
CA LEU A 466 -17.49 -72.37 30.26
C LEU A 466 -18.48 -73.43 29.72
N VAL A 467 -19.01 -73.24 28.51
CA VAL A 467 -19.80 -74.28 27.81
C VAL A 467 -18.97 -75.54 27.59
N SER A 468 -17.73 -75.39 27.13
CA SER A 468 -16.81 -76.52 26.89
C SER A 468 -16.48 -77.30 28.17
N ASP A 469 -16.45 -76.61 29.31
CA ASP A 469 -16.25 -77.18 30.66
C ASP A 469 -17.53 -77.76 31.29
N ASN A 470 -18.66 -77.76 30.57
CA ASN A 470 -20.01 -78.15 31.06
C ASN A 470 -20.54 -77.27 32.21
N LYS A 471 -20.05 -76.03 32.36
CA LYS A 471 -20.52 -75.04 33.36
C LYS A 471 -21.58 -74.11 32.73
N PHE A 472 -22.69 -74.69 32.29
CA PHE A 472 -23.67 -73.99 31.46
C PHE A 472 -24.33 -72.76 32.11
N ASP A 473 -24.59 -72.77 33.42
CA ASP A 473 -25.19 -71.62 34.11
C ASP A 473 -24.24 -70.41 34.14
N ALA A 474 -22.97 -70.65 34.46
CA ALA A 474 -21.95 -69.60 34.41
C ALA A 474 -21.71 -69.08 32.98
N ALA A 475 -21.82 -69.95 31.96
CA ALA A 475 -21.73 -69.54 30.56
C ALA A 475 -22.90 -68.62 30.15
N VAL A 476 -24.14 -68.98 30.53
CA VAL A 476 -25.33 -68.15 30.27
C VAL A 476 -25.21 -66.79 30.95
N ASP A 477 -24.68 -66.74 32.18
CA ASP A 477 -24.44 -65.48 32.89
C ASP A 477 -23.36 -64.62 32.21
N ALA A 478 -22.28 -65.24 31.72
CA ALA A 478 -21.24 -64.55 30.96
C ALA A 478 -21.79 -63.89 29.69
N TYR A 479 -22.59 -64.62 28.89
CA TYR A 479 -23.22 -64.07 27.69
C TYR A 479 -24.28 -63.01 28.01
N LYS A 480 -25.11 -63.21 29.05
CA LYS A 480 -26.11 -62.22 29.49
C LYS A 480 -25.47 -60.93 30.01
N GLY A 481 -24.20 -60.97 30.42
CA GLY A 481 -23.42 -59.80 30.82
C GLY A 481 -22.93 -58.93 29.66
N VAL A 482 -22.93 -59.42 28.41
CA VAL A 482 -22.41 -58.70 27.23
C VAL A 482 -23.18 -57.39 26.95
N PRO A 483 -24.54 -57.37 26.93
CA PRO A 483 -25.29 -56.11 26.76
C PRO A 483 -24.98 -55.08 27.85
N THR A 484 -24.73 -55.53 29.09
CA THR A 484 -24.39 -54.64 30.22
C THR A 484 -23.05 -53.95 30.01
N VAL A 485 -22.03 -54.67 29.51
CA VAL A 485 -20.73 -54.10 29.15
C VAL A 485 -20.88 -53.10 27.99
N LEU A 486 -21.64 -53.48 26.96
CA LEU A 486 -21.85 -52.67 25.76
C LEU A 486 -22.75 -51.45 25.97
N ASN A 487 -23.44 -51.33 27.11
CA ASN A 487 -24.26 -50.16 27.44
C ASN A 487 -23.43 -48.87 27.57
N VAL A 488 -22.13 -49.00 27.83
CA VAL A 488 -21.17 -47.89 27.89
C VAL A 488 -20.90 -47.30 26.50
N VAL A 489 -21.05 -48.09 25.42
CA VAL A 489 -20.89 -47.60 24.05
C VAL A 489 -22.13 -46.79 23.67
N PRO A 490 -21.99 -45.50 23.38
CA PRO A 490 -23.13 -44.63 23.10
C PRO A 490 -23.72 -44.93 21.71
N ASP A 491 -25.01 -44.64 21.52
CA ASP A 491 -25.75 -45.01 20.30
C ASP A 491 -25.38 -44.18 19.06
N ASP A 492 -24.77 -43.02 19.27
CA ASP A 492 -24.20 -42.14 18.23
C ASP A 492 -22.74 -42.50 17.87
N ALA A 493 -22.25 -43.68 18.27
CA ALA A 493 -20.93 -44.15 17.89
C ALA A 493 -20.77 -44.24 16.35
N PRO A 494 -19.53 -44.06 15.84
CA PRO A 494 -19.19 -44.28 14.44
C PRO A 494 -19.79 -45.57 13.87
N ARG A 495 -20.27 -45.51 12.61
CA ARG A 495 -21.04 -46.59 11.96
C ARG A 495 -20.42 -47.99 12.12
N THR A 496 -19.10 -48.09 12.02
CA THR A 496 -18.36 -49.36 12.18
C THR A 496 -18.49 -49.93 13.59
N GLN A 497 -18.27 -49.10 14.61
CA GLN A 497 -18.38 -49.48 16.03
C GLN A 497 -19.83 -49.75 16.42
N GLY A 498 -20.79 -48.96 15.91
CA GLY A 498 -22.21 -49.20 16.13
C GLY A 498 -22.70 -50.53 15.54
N GLN A 499 -22.22 -50.90 14.34
CA GLN A 499 -22.49 -52.21 13.75
C GLN A 499 -21.86 -53.36 14.55
N GLN A 500 -20.64 -53.17 15.06
CA GLN A 500 -19.98 -54.16 15.92
C GLN A 500 -20.73 -54.35 17.25
N LYS A 501 -21.16 -53.26 17.91
CA LYS A 501 -22.03 -53.32 19.10
C LYS A 501 -23.27 -54.17 18.82
N ALA A 502 -24.00 -53.88 17.74
CA ALA A 502 -25.20 -54.63 17.37
C ALA A 502 -24.93 -56.11 17.12
N LYS A 503 -23.84 -56.43 16.40
CA LYS A 503 -23.42 -57.81 16.12
C LYS A 503 -23.07 -58.59 17.38
N LEU A 504 -22.35 -57.97 18.34
CA LEU A 504 -21.99 -58.61 19.60
C LEU A 504 -23.22 -58.86 20.48
N ILE A 505 -24.18 -57.93 20.50
CA ILE A 505 -25.47 -58.13 21.18
C ILE A 505 -26.21 -59.33 20.57
N GLU A 506 -26.36 -59.37 19.25
CA GLU A 506 -27.02 -60.48 18.55
C GLU A 506 -26.31 -61.82 18.80
N LEU A 507 -24.98 -61.83 18.69
CA LEU A 507 -24.17 -63.02 18.93
C LEU A 507 -24.35 -63.53 20.37
N SER A 508 -24.30 -62.64 21.36
CA SER A 508 -24.50 -63.01 22.78
C SER A 508 -25.88 -63.63 23.01
N GLN A 509 -26.94 -63.09 22.40
CA GLN A 509 -28.30 -63.62 22.53
C GLN A 509 -28.44 -65.01 21.89
N ASN A 510 -27.79 -65.24 20.74
CA ASN A 510 -27.77 -66.56 20.12
C ASN A 510 -27.00 -67.58 20.98
N LYS A 511 -25.84 -67.18 21.52
CA LYS A 511 -25.03 -68.02 22.41
C LYS A 511 -25.75 -68.40 23.71
N VAL A 512 -26.56 -67.51 24.29
CA VAL A 512 -27.45 -67.85 25.42
C VAL A 512 -28.39 -69.00 25.06
N LYS A 513 -29.07 -68.92 23.90
CA LYS A 513 -30.01 -69.98 23.45
C LYS A 513 -29.29 -71.30 23.22
N ASP A 514 -28.11 -71.25 22.61
CA ASP A 514 -27.30 -72.44 22.32
C ASP A 514 -26.83 -73.12 23.62
N ALA A 515 -26.34 -72.34 24.60
CA ALA A 515 -25.91 -72.84 25.89
C ALA A 515 -27.06 -73.46 26.71
N GLU A 516 -28.25 -72.83 26.72
CA GLU A 516 -29.45 -73.38 27.37
C GLU A 516 -29.90 -74.69 26.71
N THR A 517 -29.76 -74.80 25.39
CA THR A 517 -30.09 -76.03 24.65
C THR A 517 -29.08 -77.14 24.95
N ALA A 518 -27.77 -76.82 24.96
CA ALA A 518 -26.70 -77.75 25.32
C ALA A 518 -26.84 -78.26 26.76
N LYS A 519 -27.23 -77.39 27.70
CA LYS A 519 -27.52 -77.76 29.09
C LYS A 519 -28.59 -78.85 29.17
N ARG A 520 -29.72 -78.67 28.48
CA ARG A 520 -30.82 -79.65 28.47
C ARG A 520 -30.36 -80.99 27.90
N ALA A 521 -29.63 -80.96 26.77
CA ALA A 521 -29.10 -82.17 26.15
C ALA A 521 -28.09 -82.90 27.06
N PHE A 522 -27.23 -82.16 27.77
CA PHE A 522 -26.28 -82.73 28.73
C PHE A 522 -26.99 -83.36 29.94
N GLU A 523 -27.98 -82.69 30.53
CA GLU A 523 -28.76 -83.22 31.65
C GLU A 523 -29.57 -84.47 31.26
N GLU A 524 -30.15 -84.50 30.05
CA GLU A 524 -30.82 -85.69 29.49
C GLU A 524 -29.84 -86.84 29.27
N ALA A 525 -28.65 -86.57 28.72
CA ALA A 525 -27.61 -87.57 28.55
C ALA A 525 -27.05 -88.09 29.88
N GLU A 526 -26.92 -87.25 30.90
CA GLU A 526 -26.49 -87.65 32.24
C GLU A 526 -27.56 -88.52 32.93
N LYS A 527 -28.84 -88.16 32.80
CA LYS A 527 -29.97 -88.99 33.26
C LYS A 527 -30.00 -90.35 32.53
N ALA A 528 -29.79 -90.36 31.21
CA ALA A 528 -29.71 -91.59 30.43
C ALA A 528 -28.50 -92.45 30.83
N ARG A 529 -27.34 -91.85 31.10
CA ARG A 529 -26.14 -92.55 31.61
C ARG A 529 -26.32 -93.09 33.01
N LYS A 530 -26.96 -92.34 33.92
CA LYS A 530 -27.30 -92.80 35.27
C LYS A 530 -28.31 -93.97 35.22
N ALA A 531 -29.33 -93.88 34.37
CA ALA A 531 -30.29 -94.96 34.14
C ALA A 531 -29.62 -96.22 33.51
N ALA A 532 -28.68 -96.05 32.58
CA ALA A 532 -27.91 -97.16 32.00
C ALA A 532 -26.92 -97.78 33.01
N ALA A 533 -26.31 -96.99 33.90
CA ALA A 533 -25.43 -97.47 34.96
C ALA A 533 -26.19 -98.20 36.09
N GLU A 534 -27.43 -97.78 36.40
CA GLU A 534 -28.33 -98.50 37.29
C GLU A 534 -28.85 -99.81 36.66
N ALA A 535 -29.12 -99.82 35.35
CA ALA A 535 -29.47 -101.04 34.61
C ALA A 535 -28.30 -102.06 34.57
N ALA A 536 -27.06 -101.59 34.48
CA ALA A 536 -25.86 -102.43 34.52
C ALA A 536 -25.55 -103.02 35.91
N LYS A 537 -26.01 -102.39 37.01
CA LYS A 537 -25.88 -102.93 38.38
C LYS A 537 -26.91 -104.02 38.72
N ASN A 538 -27.96 -104.19 37.91
CA ASN A 538 -29.03 -105.16 38.15
C ASN A 538 -29.04 -106.37 37.18
N ALA A 539 -27.93 -106.64 36.47
CA ALA A 539 -27.83 -107.81 35.58
C ALA A 539 -27.24 -109.05 36.31
N PRO A 540 -27.93 -110.21 36.35
CA PRO A 540 -27.40 -111.47 36.88
C PRO A 540 -26.42 -112.15 35.91
N ALA A 541 -25.50 -112.95 36.46
CA ALA A 541 -24.50 -113.73 35.75
C ALA A 541 -25.08 -114.79 34.79
N GLY A 542 -24.48 -114.95 33.60
CA GLY A 542 -24.49 -116.23 32.86
C GLY A 542 -24.57 -116.17 31.32
N ALA A 543 -23.61 -116.85 30.70
CA ALA A 543 -23.59 -117.45 29.35
C ALA A 543 -23.08 -116.63 28.13
N ALA A 544 -21.93 -117.07 27.61
CA ALA A 544 -21.50 -116.99 26.20
C ALA A 544 -22.34 -117.98 25.33
N PRO A 545 -22.25 -118.08 23.97
CA PRO A 545 -21.20 -117.59 23.04
C PRO A 545 -21.67 -117.09 21.64
N ALA A 546 -20.72 -116.70 20.77
CA ALA A 546 -20.55 -117.09 19.35
C ALA A 546 -20.01 -115.96 18.42
N ALA A 547 -19.02 -116.31 17.60
CA ALA A 547 -18.52 -115.55 16.43
C ALA A 547 -19.04 -116.23 15.13
N PRO A 548 -18.71 -115.81 13.87
CA PRO A 548 -18.27 -114.52 13.29
C PRO A 548 -19.04 -114.14 11.98
N ALA A 549 -18.75 -112.98 11.34
CA ALA A 549 -18.73 -112.84 9.86
C ALA A 549 -18.05 -111.54 9.36
N ARG A 550 -17.18 -111.68 8.34
CA ARG A 550 -16.61 -110.62 7.47
C ARG A 550 -17.65 -110.15 6.42
N PRO A 551 -17.52 -108.94 5.85
CA PRO A 551 -17.07 -108.79 4.44
C PRO A 551 -16.25 -107.48 4.24
N ALA A 552 -15.63 -107.07 3.12
CA ALA A 552 -15.00 -107.58 1.90
C ALA A 552 -14.16 -106.38 1.34
N PRO A 553 -13.17 -106.55 0.43
CA PRO A 553 -12.22 -105.49 0.09
C PRO A 553 -12.60 -104.62 -1.13
N ARG A 554 -12.06 -103.39 -1.12
CA ARG A 554 -11.64 -102.46 -2.22
C ARG A 554 -12.68 -101.83 -3.16
N ARG A 555 -12.62 -100.49 -3.30
CA ARG A 555 -11.79 -99.83 -4.32
C ARG A 555 -11.26 -98.49 -3.82
#